data_AF-A0A804QNR1-F1
#
_entry.id   AF-A0A804QNR1-F1
#
_cell.length_a   1.000
_cell.length_b   1.000
_cell.length_c   1.000
_cell.angle_alpha   90.00
_cell.angle_beta   90.00
_cell.angle_gamma   90.00
#
_symmetry.space_group_name_H-M   'P 1'
#
loop_
_entity.id
_entity.type
_entity.pdbx_description
1 polymer ?
#
loop_
_entity_poly.entity_id
_entity_poly.type
_entity_poly.pdbx_seq_one_letter_code
_entity_poly.pdbx_strand_id
1 'polypeptide(L)'
;MASTKAPGPGEKHHSIDAQLRQLVPGKVFEDDKLIEYDALLVDRFLNILQDLHGPSLREFVQECYEVSADYEGKEDTTKLGELSAKLTGLAPADAILVASSILHMLNLANL
;
A
#
# COMPACT_ATOMS: atom_id res chain seq x y z
N MET A 1 -10.55 -6.46 32.59
CA MET A 1 -11.14 -7.24 31.49
C MET A 1 -11.10 -6.37 30.24
N ALA A 2 -9.99 -6.40 29.49
CA ALA A 2 -9.90 -5.74 28.20
C ALA A 2 -10.28 -6.77 27.14
N SER A 3 -11.47 -6.57 26.57
CA SER A 3 -12.03 -7.44 25.54
C SER A 3 -11.21 -7.25 24.25
N THR A 4 -10.40 -8.24 23.89
CA THR A 4 -9.79 -8.36 22.56
C THR A 4 -10.92 -8.60 21.56
N LYS A 5 -11.42 -7.52 20.96
CA LYS A 5 -12.38 -7.59 19.85
C LYS A 5 -11.65 -8.21 18.65
N ALA A 6 -12.03 -9.44 18.30
CA ALA A 6 -11.60 -10.09 17.07
C ALA A 6 -11.94 -9.19 15.87
N PRO A 7 -11.09 -9.13 14.82
CA PRO A 7 -11.42 -8.38 13.61
C PRO A 7 -12.69 -8.97 12.98
N GLY A 8 -13.65 -8.09 12.69
CA GLY A 8 -14.95 -8.46 12.13
C GLY A 8 -14.83 -8.95 10.68
N PRO A 9 -15.74 -9.83 10.23
CA PRO A 9 -15.75 -10.31 8.85
C PRO A 9 -16.37 -9.22 7.95
N GLY A 10 -15.56 -8.46 7.19
CA GLY A 10 -16.19 -7.55 6.23
C GLY A 10 -15.36 -6.53 5.48
N GLU A 11 -14.15 -6.17 5.91
CA GLU A 11 -13.34 -5.20 5.15
C GLU A 11 -12.56 -5.95 4.07
N LYS A 12 -13.24 -6.29 2.97
CA LYS A 12 -12.61 -6.76 1.73
C LYS A 12 -11.84 -5.59 1.11
N HIS A 13 -10.67 -5.33 1.65
CA HIS A 13 -9.80 -4.34 1.03
C HIS A 13 -9.31 -4.85 -0.32
N HIS A 14 -9.31 -3.96 -1.31
CA HIS A 14 -8.86 -4.26 -2.66
C HIS A 14 -7.36 -4.54 -2.64
N SER A 15 -6.95 -5.68 -3.22
CA SER A 15 -5.54 -6.05 -3.41
C SER A 15 -4.82 -4.99 -4.25
N ILE A 16 -3.52 -4.81 -3.99
CA ILE A 16 -2.69 -3.89 -4.78
C ILE A 16 -2.36 -4.40 -6.22
N ASP A 17 -2.75 -5.65 -6.54
CA ASP A 17 -2.53 -6.28 -7.84
C ASP A 17 -3.08 -5.44 -9.00
N ALA A 18 -4.25 -4.79 -8.81
CA ALA A 18 -4.86 -3.97 -9.85
C ALA A 18 -4.00 -2.76 -10.24
N GLN A 19 -3.39 -2.11 -9.25
CA GLN A 19 -2.54 -0.94 -9.43
C GLN A 19 -1.23 -1.34 -10.12
N LEU A 20 -0.62 -2.45 -9.71
CA LEU A 20 0.60 -2.96 -10.36
C LEU A 20 0.36 -3.33 -11.83
N ARG A 21 -0.77 -3.98 -12.13
CA ARG A 21 -1.14 -4.36 -13.51
C ARG A 21 -1.42 -3.15 -14.41
N GLN A 22 -1.79 -2.00 -13.84
CA GLN A 22 -1.95 -0.78 -14.64
C GLN A 22 -0.62 -0.19 -15.07
N LEU A 23 0.45 -0.40 -14.29
CA LEU A 23 1.78 0.12 -14.56
C LEU A 23 2.57 -0.75 -15.53
N VAL A 24 2.35 -2.07 -15.50
CA VAL A 24 3.10 -3.02 -16.32
C VAL A 24 2.27 -3.46 -17.53
N PRO A 25 2.72 -3.22 -18.78
CA PRO A 25 1.91 -3.42 -19.98
C PRO A 25 1.58 -4.89 -20.29
N GLY A 26 2.26 -5.84 -19.65
CA GLY A 26 2.05 -7.26 -19.81
C GLY A 26 3.22 -8.06 -19.25
N LYS A 27 3.07 -9.39 -19.23
CA LYS A 27 4.16 -10.29 -18.83
C LYS A 27 5.34 -10.17 -19.80
N VAL A 28 6.56 -10.12 -19.27
CA VAL A 28 7.78 -10.08 -20.09
C VAL A 28 8.15 -11.46 -20.61
N PHE A 29 7.86 -12.50 -19.83
CA PHE A 29 8.02 -13.92 -20.16
C PHE A 29 6.79 -14.72 -19.72
N GLU A 30 6.63 -15.93 -20.26
CA GLU A 30 5.47 -16.79 -19.94
C GLU A 30 5.39 -17.14 -18.44
N ASP A 31 6.55 -17.36 -17.82
CA ASP A 31 6.72 -17.66 -16.41
C ASP A 31 6.93 -16.41 -15.54
N ASP A 32 6.76 -15.21 -16.09
CA ASP A 32 6.82 -13.97 -15.32
C ASP A 32 5.68 -13.93 -14.30
N LYS A 33 6.08 -13.86 -13.03
CA LYS A 33 5.21 -13.80 -11.85
C LYS A 33 5.53 -12.61 -10.95
N LEU A 34 6.34 -11.66 -11.41
CA LEU A 34 6.83 -10.58 -10.56
C LEU A 34 5.67 -9.79 -9.91
N ILE A 35 4.68 -9.39 -10.72
CA ILE A 35 3.47 -8.71 -10.22
C ILE A 35 2.71 -9.58 -9.20
N GLU A 36 2.63 -10.89 -9.43
CA GLU A 36 1.93 -11.83 -8.56
C GLU A 36 2.66 -11.97 -7.21
N TYR A 37 3.98 -11.94 -7.22
CA TYR A 37 4.83 -11.96 -6.02
C TYR A 37 4.75 -10.65 -5.25
N ASP A 38 4.88 -9.51 -5.93
CA ASP A 38 4.78 -8.19 -5.32
C ASP A 38 3.41 -7.99 -4.66
N ALA A 39 2.33 -8.30 -5.39
CA ALA A 39 0.98 -8.20 -4.85
C ALA A 39 0.79 -9.09 -3.61
N LEU A 40 1.27 -10.33 -3.66
CA LEU A 40 1.16 -11.26 -2.54
C LEU A 40 1.89 -10.74 -1.29
N LEU A 41 3.13 -10.26 -1.45
CA LEU A 41 3.94 -9.79 -0.34
C LEU A 41 3.40 -8.49 0.26
N VAL A 42 3.02 -7.53 -0.59
CA VAL A 42 2.49 -6.24 -0.12
C VAL A 42 1.10 -6.41 0.50
N ASP A 43 0.21 -7.21 -0.07
CA ASP A 43 -1.11 -7.48 0.56
C ASP A 43 -0.94 -8.13 1.94
N ARG A 44 0.00 -9.06 2.06
CA ARG A 44 0.29 -9.69 3.36
C ARG A 44 0.87 -8.68 4.35
N PHE A 45 1.76 -7.81 3.88
CA PHE A 45 2.31 -6.73 4.69
C PHE A 45 1.23 -5.75 5.17
N LEU A 46 0.31 -5.32 4.30
CA LEU A 46 -0.79 -4.43 4.68
C LEU A 46 -1.72 -5.08 5.71
N ASN A 47 -2.01 -6.37 5.58
CA ASN A 47 -2.78 -7.10 6.60
C ASN A 47 -2.05 -7.11 7.96
N ILE A 48 -0.73 -7.34 7.97
CA ILE A 48 0.07 -7.28 9.21
C ILE A 48 0.07 -5.86 9.80
N LEU A 49 0.21 -4.83 8.94
CA LEU A 49 0.17 -3.44 9.36
C LEU A 49 -1.17 -3.11 10.02
N GLN A 50 -2.28 -3.58 9.46
CA GLN A 50 -3.61 -3.44 10.03
C GLN A 50 -3.75 -4.16 11.37
N ASP A 51 -3.27 -5.40 11.47
CA ASP A 51 -3.36 -6.17 12.72
C ASP A 51 -2.61 -5.49 13.88
N LEU A 52 -1.52 -4.77 13.58
CA LEU A 52 -0.68 -4.12 14.57
C LEU A 52 -1.06 -2.66 14.86
N HIS A 53 -1.47 -1.90 13.86
CA HIS A 53 -1.69 -0.45 13.95
C HIS A 53 -3.12 -0.01 13.63
N GLY A 54 -4.00 -0.95 13.28
CA GLY A 54 -5.39 -0.69 12.95
C GLY A 54 -5.64 -0.36 11.48
N PRO A 55 -6.92 -0.41 11.06
CA PRO A 55 -7.30 -0.27 9.65
C PRO A 55 -7.00 1.12 9.08
N SER A 56 -7.15 2.19 9.88
CA SER A 56 -6.94 3.56 9.40
C SER A 56 -5.51 3.82 8.90
N LEU A 57 -4.49 3.28 9.58
CA LEU A 57 -3.11 3.43 9.12
C LEU A 57 -2.87 2.61 7.85
N ARG A 58 -3.41 1.38 7.82
CA ARG A 58 -3.30 0.51 6.64
C ARG A 58 -3.96 1.14 5.41
N GLU A 59 -5.15 1.70 5.56
CA GLU A 59 -5.86 2.42 4.49
C GLU A 59 -5.07 3.63 4.04
N PHE A 60 -4.55 4.44 4.97
CA PHE A 60 -3.74 5.60 4.64
C PHE A 60 -2.47 5.23 3.84
N VAL A 61 -1.76 4.16 4.24
CA VAL A 61 -0.59 3.67 3.52
C VAL A 61 -0.97 3.17 2.12
N GLN A 62 -2.08 2.44 1.99
CA GLN A 62 -2.58 2.01 0.69
C GLN A 62 -2.97 3.20 -0.20
N GLU A 63 -3.67 4.21 0.32
CA GLU A 63 -4.02 5.40 -0.45
C GLU A 63 -2.78 6.14 -0.96
N CYS A 64 -1.72 6.24 -0.14
CA CYS A 64 -0.46 6.83 -0.57
C CYS A 64 0.16 6.04 -1.74
N TYR A 65 0.10 4.72 -1.66
CA TYR A 65 0.56 3.84 -2.73
C TYR A 65 -0.27 4.02 -4.01
N GLU A 66 -1.60 4.05 -3.90
CA GLU A 66 -2.53 4.23 -5.03
C GLU A 66 -2.32 5.56 -5.74
N VAL A 67 -2.21 6.67 -4.99
CA VAL A 67 -1.95 8.00 -5.57
C VAL A 67 -0.59 8.04 -6.28
N SER A 68 0.41 7.37 -5.72
CA SER A 68 1.75 7.30 -6.32
C SER A 68 1.76 6.44 -7.60
N ALA A 69 1.03 5.32 -7.61
CA ALA A 69 0.86 4.50 -8.81
C ALA A 69 0.08 5.24 -9.91
N ASP A 70 -0.97 5.98 -9.53
CA ASP A 70 -1.70 6.85 -10.45
C ASP A 70 -0.80 7.92 -11.07
N TYR A 71 0.11 8.49 -10.28
CA TYR A 71 1.12 9.43 -10.77
C TYR A 71 2.04 8.76 -11.78
N GLU A 72 2.61 7.60 -11.48
CA GLU A 72 3.54 6.91 -12.38
C GLU A 72 2.87 6.53 -13.71
N GLY A 73 1.61 6.08 -13.67
CA GLY A 73 0.89 5.67 -14.88
C GLY A 73 0.47 6.81 -15.80
N LYS A 74 0.34 8.05 -15.28
CA LYS A 74 -0.24 9.20 -16.02
C LYS A 74 0.68 10.43 -16.07
N GLU A 75 1.76 10.44 -15.31
CA GLU A 75 2.67 11.57 -15.05
C GLU A 75 1.94 12.86 -14.60
N ASP A 76 0.76 12.71 -13.97
CA ASP A 76 -0.05 13.85 -13.53
C ASP A 76 0.49 14.45 -12.24
N THR A 77 1.25 15.54 -12.36
CA THR A 77 1.84 16.25 -11.22
C THR A 77 0.84 16.72 -10.16
N THR A 78 -0.46 16.82 -10.47
CA THR A 78 -1.48 17.17 -9.46
C THR A 78 -1.62 16.08 -8.39
N LYS A 79 -1.33 14.82 -8.74
CA LYS A 79 -1.29 13.68 -7.81
C LYS A 79 -0.20 13.82 -6.75
N LEU A 80 0.94 14.45 -7.08
CA LEU A 80 1.97 14.76 -6.09
C LEU A 80 1.48 15.81 -5.09
N GLY A 81 0.65 16.76 -5.52
CA GLY A 81 -0.01 17.72 -4.64
C GLY A 81 -1.00 17.05 -3.68
N GLU A 82 -1.81 16.11 -4.19
CA GLU A 82 -2.73 15.29 -3.39
C GLU A 82 -1.97 14.47 -2.33
N LEU A 83 -0.89 13.80 -2.73
CA LEU A 83 -0.03 13.03 -1.84
C LEU A 83 0.62 13.92 -0.78
N SER A 84 1.16 15.07 -1.16
CA SER A 84 1.77 16.02 -0.23
C SER A 84 0.77 16.55 0.80
N ALA A 85 -0.47 16.84 0.40
CA ALA A 85 -1.50 17.29 1.32
C ALA A 85 -1.85 16.23 2.36
N LYS A 86 -1.92 14.96 1.96
CA LYS A 86 -2.10 13.83 2.89
C LYS A 86 -0.93 13.70 3.87
N LEU A 87 0.31 13.71 3.37
CA LEU A 87 1.51 13.48 4.18
C LEU A 87 1.79 14.61 5.17
N THR A 88 1.59 15.87 4.77
CA THR A 88 1.85 17.04 5.64
C THR A 88 0.87 17.18 6.81
N GLY A 89 -0.30 16.53 6.74
CA GLY A 89 -1.29 16.51 7.81
C GLY A 89 -1.02 15.49 8.92
N LEU A 90 -0.02 14.64 8.77
CA LEU A 90 0.27 13.57 9.74
C LEU A 90 0.94 14.10 11.01
N ALA A 91 0.57 13.50 12.15
CA ALA A 91 1.35 13.66 13.36
C ALA A 91 2.74 13.03 13.19
N PRO A 92 3.78 13.50 13.90
CA PRO A 92 5.15 12.99 13.72
C PRO A 92 5.28 11.46 13.88
N ALA A 93 4.54 10.85 14.81
CA ALA A 93 4.56 9.41 15.02
C ALA A 93 3.97 8.65 13.83
N ASP A 94 2.86 9.13 13.27
CA ASP A 94 2.21 8.51 12.11
C ASP A 94 3.05 8.67 10.86
N ALA A 95 3.69 9.83 10.67
CA ALA A 95 4.61 10.07 9.56
C ALA A 95 5.78 9.07 9.54
N ILE A 96 6.35 8.74 10.71
CA ILE A 96 7.41 7.73 10.83
C ILE A 96 6.89 6.35 10.43
N LEU A 97 5.70 5.97 10.91
CA LEU A 97 5.12 4.67 10.59
C LEU A 97 4.78 4.54 9.11
N VAL A 98 4.19 5.58 8.50
CA VAL A 98 3.90 5.61 7.07
C VAL A 98 5.19 5.47 6.26
N ALA A 99 6.21 6.30 6.53
CA ALA A 99 7.48 6.26 5.81
C ALA A 99 8.18 4.89 5.94
N SER A 100 8.18 4.32 7.16
CA SER A 100 8.74 2.99 7.42
C SER A 100 7.97 1.90 6.68
N SER A 101 6.64 2.04 6.57
CA SER A 101 5.80 1.09 5.85
C SER A 101 6.08 1.11 4.35
N ILE A 102 6.20 2.29 3.74
CA ILE A 102 6.60 2.43 2.33
C ILE A 102 7.99 1.81 2.09
N LEU A 103 8.95 2.09 2.99
CA LEU A 103 10.29 1.49 2.90
C LEU A 103 10.26 -0.04 2.97
N HIS A 104 9.43 -0.61 3.84
CA HIS A 104 9.27 -2.06 3.92
C HIS A 104 8.63 -2.66 2.67
N MET A 105 7.63 -2.00 2.08
CA MET A 105 7.05 -2.45 0.80
C MET A 105 8.09 -2.43 -0.31
N LEU A 106 8.93 -1.38 -0.38
CA LEU A 106 10.03 -1.33 -1.35
C LEU A 106 11.07 -2.43 -1.10
N ASN A 107 11.38 -2.75 0.16
CA ASN A 107 12.26 -3.87 0.48
C ASN A 107 11.66 -5.20 0.01
N LEU A 108 10.36 -5.42 0.22
CA LEU A 108 9.67 -6.64 -0.20
C LEU A 108 9.66 -6.82 -1.72
N ALA A 109 9.49 -5.74 -2.49
CA ALA A 109 9.54 -5.78 -3.96
C ALA A 109 10.94 -6.09 -4.52
N ASN A 110 11.99 -6.00 -3.70
CA ASN A 110 13.37 -6.28 -4.10
C ASN A 110 13.86 -7.68 -3.66
N LEU A 111 13.04 -8.45 -2.93
CA LEU A 111 13.36 -9.82 -2.50
C LEU A 111 13.06 -10.84 -3.61
#